data_AF-A0A9E5KD28-F1
#
_entry.id   AF-A0A9E5KD28-F1
#
_cell.length_a   1.000
_cell.length_b   1.000
_cell.length_c   1.000
_cell.angle_alpha   90.00
_cell.angle_beta   90.00
_cell.angle_gamma   90.00
#
_symmetry.space_group_name_H-M   'P 1'
#
loop_
_entity.id
_entity.type
_entity.pdbx_description
1 polymer ?
#
loop_
_entity_poly.entity_id
_entity_poly.type
_entity_poly.pdbx_seq_one_letter_code
_entity_poly.pdbx_strand_id
1 'polypeptide(L)'
;MSEIQNQGVLNGDETGWRVQGKTYWLWCLATKNAAYYLIDPKRGGSVLKRLCCSFFNGVLVTDFWGAYNSVSCFAKQKCLPHLLRDLTRTRHYHNPGGDWSEFHRRLRQLIMDGMRLKKAEKDITSPSRRTARIP
;
A
#
# COMPACT_ATOMS: atom_id res chain seq x y z
N MET A 1 19.52 3.34 0.77
CA MET A 1 18.56 3.27 1.90
C MET A 1 18.17 4.64 2.42
N SER A 2 19.10 5.58 2.61
CA SER A 2 18.82 6.96 3.08
C SER A 2 17.74 7.68 2.27
N GLU A 3 17.77 7.55 0.93
CA GLU A 3 16.81 8.20 0.04
C GLU A 3 15.35 7.79 0.29
N ILE A 4 15.12 6.51 0.60
CA ILE A 4 13.80 5.94 0.87
C ILE A 4 13.33 6.28 2.29
N GLN A 5 14.26 6.30 3.25
CA GLN A 5 13.96 6.60 4.66
C GLN A 5 13.52 8.04 4.89
N ASN A 6 13.93 8.96 4.01
CA ASN A 6 13.59 10.38 4.10
C ASN A 6 12.30 10.74 3.35
N GLN A 7 11.57 9.76 2.80
CA GLN A 7 10.29 10.02 2.13
C GLN A 7 9.13 9.99 3.11
N GLY A 8 8.12 10.84 2.89
CA GLY A 8 6.91 10.86 3.73
C GLY A 8 6.00 9.63 3.55
N VAL A 9 6.13 8.90 2.44
CA VAL A 9 5.33 7.71 2.14
C VAL A 9 6.23 6.62 1.57
N LEU A 10 6.10 5.41 2.12
CA LEU A 10 6.81 4.21 1.68
C LEU A 10 5.80 3.08 1.41
N ASN A 11 5.87 2.48 0.23
CA ASN A 11 5.04 1.34 -0.15
C ASN A 11 5.85 0.04 -0.02
N GLY A 12 5.33 -0.95 0.67
CA GLY A 12 5.94 -2.27 0.81
C GLY A 12 5.09 -3.36 0.17
N ASP A 13 5.73 -4.27 -0.55
CA ASP A 13 5.12 -5.47 -1.13
C ASP A 13 6.14 -6.62 -1.23
N GLU A 14 5.66 -7.85 -1.32
CA GLU A 14 6.51 -9.01 -1.57
C GLU A 14 5.82 -10.06 -2.43
N THR A 15 6.60 -10.72 -3.28
CA THR A 15 6.10 -11.80 -4.13
C THR A 15 7.06 -12.98 -4.15
N GLY A 16 6.52 -14.16 -4.43
CA GLY A 16 7.33 -15.37 -4.57
C GLY A 16 8.28 -15.25 -5.76
N TRP A 17 9.53 -15.66 -5.55
CA TRP A 17 10.59 -15.64 -6.55
C TRP A 17 11.29 -17.00 -6.61
N ARG A 18 11.62 -17.51 -7.79
CA ARG A 18 12.28 -18.81 -7.93
C ARG A 18 13.75 -18.63 -8.24
N VAL A 19 14.61 -19.24 -7.41
CA VAL A 19 16.05 -19.28 -7.61
C VAL A 19 16.48 -20.74 -7.62
N GLN A 20 16.89 -21.24 -8.79
CA GLN A 20 17.32 -22.64 -8.97
C GLN A 20 16.32 -23.66 -8.38
N GLY A 21 15.04 -23.47 -8.68
CA GLY A 21 13.94 -24.34 -8.19
C GLY A 21 13.52 -24.10 -6.73
N LYS A 22 14.30 -23.35 -5.93
CA LYS A 22 13.98 -23.03 -4.54
C LYS A 22 13.13 -21.76 -4.45
N THR A 23 12.21 -21.72 -3.48
CA THR A 23 11.37 -20.55 -3.20
C THR A 23 12.18 -19.50 -2.44
N TYR A 24 12.23 -18.31 -3.00
CA TYR A 24 12.69 -17.06 -2.40
C TYR A 24 11.54 -16.05 -2.45
N TRP A 25 11.77 -14.89 -1.86
CA TRP A 25 10.83 -13.78 -1.82
C TRP A 25 11.52 -12.53 -2.34
N LEU A 26 10.92 -11.94 -3.37
CA LEU A 26 11.30 -10.62 -3.85
C LEU A 26 10.52 -9.59 -3.02
N TRP A 27 11.25 -8.86 -2.20
CA TRP A 27 10.75 -7.73 -1.44
C TRP A 27 10.92 -6.45 -2.25
N CYS A 28 9.91 -5.60 -2.23
CA CYS A 28 9.90 -4.30 -2.89
C CYS A 28 9.53 -3.21 -1.87
N LEU A 29 10.37 -2.18 -1.78
CA LEU A 29 10.10 -0.95 -1.07
C LEU A 29 10.13 0.22 -2.05
N ALA A 30 9.00 0.88 -2.25
CA ALA A 30 8.84 1.89 -3.29
C ALA A 30 8.33 3.22 -2.74
N THR A 31 8.93 4.30 -3.21
CA THR A 31 8.51 5.68 -3.00
C THR A 31 8.08 6.26 -4.34
N LYS A 32 7.78 7.55 -4.41
CA LYS A 32 7.44 8.20 -5.70
C LYS A 32 8.61 8.16 -6.70
N ASN A 33 9.85 8.23 -6.22
CA ASN A 33 11.03 8.49 -7.05
C ASN A 33 12.02 7.31 -7.10
N ALA A 34 11.92 6.38 -6.14
CA ALA A 34 12.87 5.28 -6.02
C ALA A 34 12.17 3.99 -5.60
N ALA A 35 12.70 2.86 -6.07
CA ALA A 35 12.30 1.52 -5.66
C ALA A 35 13.53 0.70 -5.25
N TYR A 36 13.42 -0.02 -4.15
CA TYR A 36 14.45 -0.91 -3.64
C TYR A 36 13.94 -2.35 -3.65
N TYR A 37 14.78 -3.24 -4.17
CA TYR A 37 14.48 -4.66 -4.28
C TYR A 37 15.46 -5.49 -3.46
N LEU A 38 14.94 -6.54 -2.83
CA LEU A 38 15.74 -7.52 -2.12
C LEU A 38 15.17 -8.90 -2.37
N ILE A 39 16.02 -9.84 -2.80
CA ILE A 39 15.68 -11.25 -2.86
C ILE A 39 16.19 -11.92 -1.58
N ASP A 40 15.30 -12.54 -0.81
CA ASP A 40 15.66 -13.25 0.43
C ASP A 40 14.89 -14.58 0.50
N PRO A 41 15.49 -15.68 1.01
CA PRO A 41 14.76 -16.94 1.18
C PRO A 41 13.60 -16.86 2.19
N LYS A 42 13.56 -15.86 3.06
CA LYS A 42 12.56 -15.70 4.13
C LYS A 42 11.47 -14.69 3.75
N ARG A 43 10.23 -15.00 4.16
CA ARG A 43 9.04 -14.12 4.08
C ARG A 43 8.62 -13.55 5.44
N GLY A 44 9.59 -13.26 6.30
CA GLY A 44 9.33 -12.94 7.71
C GLY A 44 9.72 -11.52 8.09
N GLY A 45 9.25 -11.07 9.26
CA GLY A 45 9.61 -9.76 9.82
C GLY A 45 11.12 -9.58 10.07
N SER A 46 11.92 -10.65 10.08
CA SER A 46 13.39 -10.57 10.14
C SER A 46 13.98 -9.86 8.92
N VAL A 47 13.38 -10.01 7.74
CA VAL A 47 13.80 -9.29 6.54
C VAL A 47 13.41 -7.81 6.64
N LEU A 48 12.20 -7.54 7.13
CA LEU A 48 11.72 -6.18 7.35
C LEU A 48 12.55 -5.40 8.36
N LYS A 49 13.05 -6.03 9.43
CA LYS A 49 13.99 -5.40 10.38
C LYS A 49 15.32 -5.00 9.74
N ARG A 50 15.73 -5.70 8.68
CA ARG A 50 16.96 -5.37 7.92
C ARG A 50 16.70 -4.30 6.86
N LEU A 51 15.49 -4.25 6.31
CA LEU A 51 15.07 -3.28 5.29
C LEU A 51 14.65 -1.93 5.90
N CYS A 52 13.86 -1.94 6.96
CA CYS A 52 13.44 -0.76 7.67
C CYS A 52 14.32 -0.62 8.92
N CYS A 53 15.06 0.49 9.02
CA CYS A 53 15.72 0.88 10.26
C CYS A 53 14.71 0.91 11.42
N SER A 54 15.21 1.02 12.66
CA SER A 54 14.43 0.96 13.91
C SER A 54 13.14 1.78 13.91
N PHE A 55 13.06 2.87 13.14
CA PHE A 55 11.83 3.66 12.95
C PHE A 55 11.79 4.34 11.56
N PHE A 56 10.63 4.31 10.89
CA PHE A 56 10.35 5.08 9.67
C PHE A 56 9.44 6.28 9.98
N ASN A 57 9.97 7.50 9.82
CA ASN A 57 9.23 8.74 10.12
C ASN A 57 8.29 9.17 8.97
N GLY A 58 7.39 8.27 8.58
CA GLY A 58 6.41 8.50 7.51
C GLY A 58 5.27 7.48 7.53
N VAL A 59 4.46 7.51 6.48
CA VAL A 59 3.35 6.57 6.28
C VAL A 59 3.84 5.32 5.55
N LEU A 60 3.79 4.17 6.22
CA LEU A 60 4.07 2.88 5.61
C LEU A 60 2.78 2.29 5.04
N VAL A 61 2.73 2.15 3.71
CA VAL A 61 1.60 1.56 2.96
C VAL A 61 1.95 0.13 2.58
N THR A 62 1.20 -0.85 3.08
CA THR A 62 1.47 -2.28 2.80
C THR A 62 0.19 -3.03 2.50
N ASP A 63 0.31 -4.24 1.99
CA ASP A 63 -0.80 -5.18 1.96
C ASP A 63 -1.21 -5.63 3.39
N PHE A 64 -2.02 -6.69 3.45
CA PHE A 64 -2.53 -7.27 4.69
C PHE A 64 -1.58 -8.31 5.31
N TRP A 65 -0.35 -8.46 4.81
CA TRP A 65 0.59 -9.41 5.38
C TRP A 65 1.03 -9.00 6.79
N GLY A 66 0.90 -9.93 7.73
CA GLY A 66 1.11 -9.67 9.16
C GLY A 66 2.54 -9.27 9.52
N ALA A 67 3.54 -9.61 8.71
CA ALA A 67 4.94 -9.28 8.98
C ALA A 67 5.17 -7.75 9.07
N TYR A 68 4.43 -6.95 8.29
CA TYR A 68 4.54 -5.49 8.34
C TYR A 68 4.09 -4.86 9.65
N ASN A 69 3.31 -5.58 10.47
CA ASN A 69 2.89 -5.07 11.77
C ASN A 69 4.06 -4.84 12.71
N SER A 70 5.17 -5.59 12.56
CA SER A 70 6.38 -5.44 13.37
C SER A 70 7.25 -4.23 13.00
N VAL A 71 6.92 -3.49 11.93
CA VAL A 71 7.66 -2.30 11.52
C VAL A 71 7.20 -1.09 12.33
N SER A 72 8.12 -0.41 12.99
CA SER A 72 7.83 0.85 13.69
C SER A 72 7.85 2.01 12.72
N CYS A 73 6.76 2.76 12.64
CA CYS A 73 6.64 3.93 11.76
C CYS A 73 5.64 4.93 12.32
N PHE A 74 5.67 6.16 11.81
CA PHE A 74 4.77 7.22 12.25
C PHE A 74 3.30 6.85 12.04
N ALA A 75 2.95 6.33 10.86
CA ALA A 75 1.61 5.82 10.58
C ALA A 75 1.65 4.62 9.65
N LYS A 76 0.61 3.78 9.71
CA LYS A 76 0.41 2.65 8.79
C LYS A 76 -0.87 2.85 7.99
N GLN A 77 -0.82 2.51 6.71
CA GLN A 77 -1.97 2.46 5.83
C GLN A 77 -2.02 1.10 5.13
N LYS A 78 -3.22 0.56 4.93
CA LYS A 78 -3.41 -0.61 4.06
C LYS A 78 -3.57 -0.20 2.61
N CYS A 79 -2.94 -0.96 1.73
CA CYS A 79 -2.90 -0.72 0.30
C CYS A 79 -4.31 -0.90 -0.29
N LEU A 80 -4.92 0.20 -0.73
CA LEU A 80 -6.30 0.20 -1.26
C LEU A 80 -6.46 -0.74 -2.48
N PRO A 81 -5.52 -0.81 -3.45
CA PRO A 81 -5.56 -1.83 -4.50
C PRO A 81 -5.57 -3.28 -4.01
N HIS A 82 -4.87 -3.59 -2.91
CA HIS A 82 -4.94 -4.92 -2.30
C HIS A 82 -6.31 -5.15 -1.65
N LEU A 83 -6.81 -4.18 -0.88
CA LEU A 83 -8.13 -4.25 -0.25
C LEU A 83 -9.24 -4.49 -1.28
N LEU A 84 -9.26 -3.74 -2.39
CA LEU A 84 -10.28 -3.88 -3.44
C LEU A 84 -10.21 -5.25 -4.14
N ARG A 85 -9.01 -5.82 -4.29
CA ARG A 85 -8.84 -7.18 -4.83
C ARG A 85 -9.33 -8.22 -3.84
N ASP A 86 -9.00 -8.09 -2.56
CA ASP A 86 -9.43 -9.03 -1.53
C ASP A 86 -10.94 -9.01 -1.35
N LEU A 87 -11.56 -7.83 -1.38
CA LEU A 87 -13.02 -7.67 -1.42
C LEU A 87 -13.66 -8.46 -2.57
N THR A 88 -13.04 -8.44 -3.75
CA THR A 88 -13.53 -9.22 -4.90
C THR A 88 -13.32 -10.72 -4.69
N ARG A 89 -12.13 -11.13 -4.22
CA ARG A 89 -11.78 -12.54 -3.97
C ARG A 89 -12.68 -13.20 -2.93
N THR A 90 -13.00 -12.50 -1.84
CA THR A 90 -13.83 -13.06 -0.76
C THR A 90 -15.19 -13.53 -1.27
N ARG A 91 -15.78 -12.84 -2.26
CA ARG A 91 -17.01 -13.26 -2.95
C ARG A 91 -16.88 -14.65 -3.58
N HIS A 92 -15.72 -14.96 -4.15
CA HIS A 92 -15.48 -16.19 -4.91
C HIS A 92 -15.00 -17.36 -4.04
N TYR A 93 -14.25 -17.10 -2.97
CA TYR A 93 -13.51 -18.14 -2.25
C TYR A 93 -14.03 -18.48 -0.86
N HIS A 94 -14.83 -17.61 -0.21
CA HIS A 94 -15.12 -17.76 1.22
C HIS A 94 -16.62 -17.87 1.56
N ASN A 95 -17.52 -17.97 0.57
CA ASN A 95 -18.99 -17.91 0.74
C ASN A 95 -19.42 -16.96 1.89
N PRO A 96 -19.19 -15.65 1.74
CA PRO A 96 -19.14 -14.69 2.85
C PRO A 96 -20.50 -14.32 3.50
N GLY A 97 -21.51 -15.18 3.42
CA GLY A 97 -22.85 -14.90 3.96
C GLY A 97 -23.73 -14.06 3.02
N GLY A 98 -25.00 -13.88 3.40
CA GLY A 98 -26.01 -13.28 2.54
C GLY A 98 -25.88 -11.77 2.33
N ASP A 99 -25.29 -11.04 3.28
CA ASP A 99 -25.14 -9.58 3.24
C ASP A 99 -23.85 -9.10 2.54
N TRP A 100 -22.93 -10.02 2.21
CA TRP A 100 -21.63 -9.68 1.63
C TRP A 100 -21.71 -8.84 0.38
N SER A 101 -22.64 -9.15 -0.54
CA SER A 101 -22.75 -8.42 -1.81
C SER A 101 -23.03 -6.94 -1.58
N GLU A 102 -23.86 -6.62 -0.59
CA GLU A 102 -24.19 -5.24 -0.24
C GLU A 102 -23.05 -4.56 0.52
N PHE A 103 -22.43 -5.26 1.48
CA PHE A 103 -21.23 -4.78 2.17
C PHE A 103 -20.10 -4.45 1.18
N HIS A 104 -19.76 -5.39 0.31
CA HIS A 104 -18.76 -5.25 -0.75
C HIS A 104 -19.03 -4.03 -1.62
N ARG A 105 -20.28 -3.88 -2.09
CA ARG A 105 -20.70 -2.76 -2.94
C ARG A 105 -20.53 -1.42 -2.22
N ARG A 106 -21.06 -1.29 -0.99
CA ARG A 106 -20.99 -0.05 -0.20
C ARG A 106 -19.56 0.33 0.13
N LEU A 107 -18.75 -0.62 0.61
CA LEU A 107 -17.37 -0.37 0.99
C LEU A 107 -16.52 0.02 -0.23
N ARG A 108 -16.66 -0.71 -1.34
CA ARG A 108 -15.99 -0.35 -2.60
C ARG A 108 -16.36 1.06 -3.05
N GLN A 109 -17.65 1.41 -3.02
CA GLN A 109 -18.12 2.72 -3.41
C GLN A 109 -17.51 3.82 -2.53
N LEU A 110 -17.55 3.65 -1.21
CA LEU A 110 -16.99 4.61 -0.24
C LEU A 110 -15.49 4.86 -0.49
N ILE A 111 -14.71 3.80 -0.70
CA ILE A 111 -13.27 3.90 -0.99
C ILE A 111 -13.05 4.65 -2.32
N MET A 112 -13.78 4.29 -3.36
CA MET A 112 -13.65 4.92 -4.68
C MET A 112 -14.05 6.40 -4.65
N ASP A 113 -15.10 6.77 -3.92
CA ASP A 113 -15.53 8.15 -3.76
C ASP A 113 -14.52 8.97 -2.97
N GLY A 114 -13.95 8.42 -1.89
CA GLY A 114 -12.85 9.06 -1.18
C GLY A 114 -11.63 9.32 -2.08
N MET A 115 -11.26 8.35 -2.93
CA MET A 115 -10.18 8.53 -3.91
C MET A 115 -10.50 9.60 -4.96
N ARG A 116 -11.75 9.65 -5.46
CA ARG A 116 -12.22 10.67 -6.40
C ARG A 116 -12.19 12.06 -5.77
N LEU A 117 -12.68 12.20 -4.54
CA LEU A 117 -12.64 13.45 -3.79
C LEU A 117 -11.21 13.93 -3.59
N LYS A 118 -10.28 13.03 -3.21
CA LYS A 118 -8.87 13.38 -3.06
C LYS A 118 -8.22 13.84 -4.36
N LYS A 119 -8.62 13.26 -5.49
CA LYS A 119 -8.16 13.68 -6.82
C LYS A 119 -8.71 15.07 -7.17
N ALA A 120 -10.02 15.27 -7.00
CA ALA A 120 -10.67 16.54 -7.27
C ALA A 120 -10.14 17.69 -6.39
N GLU A 121 -9.82 17.43 -5.11
CA GLU A 121 -9.18 18.40 -4.22
C GLU A 121 -7.84 18.89 -4.78
N LYS A 122 -7.02 17.98 -5.30
CA LYS A 122 -5.73 18.34 -5.93
C LYS A 122 -5.93 19.17 -7.20
N ASP A 123 -6.97 18.87 -7.97
CA ASP A 123 -7.30 19.62 -9.18
C ASP A 123 -7.76 21.06 -8.83
N ILE A 124 -8.53 21.22 -7.76
CA ILE A 124 -9.03 22.52 -7.26
C ILE A 124 -7.91 23.36 -6.61
N THR A 125 -7.00 22.72 -5.87
CA THR A 125 -5.91 23.41 -5.14
C THR A 125 -4.66 23.64 -5.99
N SER A 126 -4.61 23.12 -7.22
CA SER A 126 -3.52 23.39 -8.15
C SER A 126 -3.50 24.87 -8.59
N PRO A 127 -2.33 25.54 -8.62
CA PRO A 127 -2.24 27.00 -8.79
C PRO A 127 -2.69 27.50 -10.18
N SER A 128 -2.94 26.62 -11.15
CA SER A 128 -3.33 27.01 -12.51
C SER A 128 -4.77 27.53 -12.65
N ARG A 129 -5.61 27.42 -11.61
CA ARG A 129 -7.01 27.90 -11.64
C ARG A 129 -7.31 29.09 -10.73
N ARG A 130 -6.38 29.55 -9.89
CA ARG A 130 -6.60 30.73 -9.03
C ARG A 130 -6.44 32.08 -9.74
N THR A 131 -6.13 32.11 -11.03
CA THR A 131 -5.98 33.34 -11.83
C THR A 131 -7.13 33.61 -12.81
N ALA A 132 -8.24 32.86 -12.72
CA ALA A 132 -9.46 33.25 -13.42
C ALA A 132 -10.20 34.33 -12.62
N ARG A 133 -9.87 35.58 -12.97
CA ARG A 133 -10.50 36.87 -12.66
C ARG A 133 -11.89 36.80 -12.02
N ILE A 134 -12.03 37.47 -10.88
CA ILE A 134 -13.28 38.13 -10.50
C ILE A 134 -13.19 39.56 -11.08
N PRO A 135 -14.18 40.03 -11.87
CA PRO A 135 -14.20 41.39 -12.43
C PRO A 135 -14.29 42.46 -11.35
#